data_AF-A0A3R7AF36-F1
#
_entry.id   AF-A0A3R7AF36-F1
#
_cell.length_a   1.000
_cell.length_b   1.000
_cell.length_c   1.000
_cell.angle_alpha   90.00
_cell.angle_beta   90.00
_cell.angle_gamma   90.00
#
_symmetry.space_group_name_H-M   'P 1'
#
loop_
_entity.id
_entity.type
_entity.pdbx_description
1 polymer ?
#
loop_
_entity_poly.entity_id
_entity_poly.type
_entity_poly.pdbx_seq_one_letter_code
_entity_poly.pdbx_strand_id
1 'polypeptide(L)'
;MKVLSSLAIAAAFAASSVAAFDAKFYGINYDFRTHRWGGCKDSNTIDKDFNILKNVTNNVRIYGTDFECAKSVIEAAGKKGLKVWLGLWSEVGTDKVLDTFSLQNQALKDLVSRTNLINNDNILGIQVSSEALYRY
;
A
#
# COMPACT_ATOMS: atom_id res chain seq x y z
N MET A 1 32.29 38.00 -21.66
CA MET A 1 31.17 37.02 -21.62
C MET A 1 31.73 35.62 -21.32
N LYS A 2 31.98 35.28 -20.04
CA LYS A 2 32.37 33.91 -19.62
C LYS A 2 31.70 33.49 -18.28
N VAL A 3 31.19 34.47 -17.53
CA VAL A 3 30.60 34.27 -16.19
C VAL A 3 29.20 33.63 -16.24
N LEU A 4 28.44 33.84 -17.32
CA LEU A 4 27.10 33.26 -17.51
C LEU A 4 27.12 31.73 -17.64
N SER A 5 28.21 31.16 -18.16
CA SER A 5 28.35 29.72 -18.38
C SER A 5 28.54 28.96 -17.07
N SER A 6 29.36 29.47 -16.14
CA SER A 6 29.64 28.82 -14.86
C SER A 6 28.43 28.84 -13.90
N LEU A 7 27.61 29.90 -13.94
CA LEU A 7 26.40 30.01 -13.12
C LEU A 7 25.31 29.03 -13.56
N ALA A 8 25.14 28.84 -14.87
CA ALA A 8 24.19 27.87 -15.43
C ALA A 8 24.59 26.42 -15.09
N ILE A 9 25.89 26.12 -15.10
CA ILE A 9 26.41 24.80 -14.72
C ILE A 9 26.20 24.53 -13.23
N ALA A 10 26.50 25.50 -12.35
CA ALA A 10 26.26 25.37 -10.91
C ALA A 10 24.76 25.22 -10.56
N ALA A 11 23.87 25.95 -11.24
CA ALA A 11 22.43 25.81 -11.09
C ALA A 11 21.91 24.44 -11.57
N ALA A 12 22.47 23.90 -12.67
CA ALA A 12 22.12 22.56 -13.15
C ALA A 12 22.56 21.46 -12.18
N PHE A 13 23.76 21.57 -11.58
CA PHE A 13 24.21 20.61 -10.56
C PHE A 13 23.37 20.70 -9.27
N ALA A 14 23.04 21.91 -8.81
CA ALA A 14 22.17 22.09 -7.64
C ALA A 14 20.73 21.57 -7.87
N ALA A 15 20.17 21.79 -9.06
CA ALA A 15 18.87 21.26 -9.43
C ALA A 15 18.86 19.72 -9.53
N SER A 16 19.95 19.12 -10.03
CA SER A 16 20.09 17.66 -10.13
C SER A 16 20.18 16.97 -8.76
N SER A 17 20.79 17.62 -7.75
CA SER A 17 20.84 17.08 -6.38
C SER A 17 19.50 17.12 -5.64
N VAL A 18 18.61 18.06 -5.98
CA VAL A 18 17.26 18.15 -5.37
C VAL A 18 16.32 17.10 -5.97
N ALA A 19 16.37 16.87 -7.29
CA ALA A 19 15.53 15.88 -7.95
C ALA A 19 15.79 14.43 -7.48
N ALA A 20 17.02 14.11 -7.07
CA ALA A 20 17.35 12.81 -6.50
C ALA A 20 16.72 12.58 -5.10
N PHE A 21 16.37 13.64 -4.37
CA PHE A 21 15.72 13.57 -3.05
C PHE A 21 14.19 13.48 -3.15
N ASP A 22 13.60 13.87 -4.30
CA ASP A 22 12.16 13.81 -4.57
C ASP A 22 11.69 12.49 -5.22
N ALA A 23 12.62 11.56 -5.50
CA ALA A 23 12.29 10.28 -6.11
C ALA A 23 11.51 9.39 -5.12
N LYS A 24 10.18 9.34 -5.28
CA LYS A 24 9.31 8.45 -4.51
C LYS A 24 9.26 7.05 -5.11
N PHE A 25 9.16 6.04 -4.24
CA PHE A 25 8.76 4.70 -4.67
C PHE A 25 7.35 4.74 -5.24
N TYR A 26 7.13 4.04 -6.36
CA TYR A 26 5.78 3.90 -6.92
C TYR A 26 4.82 3.36 -5.86
N GLY A 27 5.19 2.31 -5.14
CA GLY A 27 4.43 1.78 -4.02
C GLY A 27 5.28 0.96 -3.06
N ILE A 28 4.85 0.84 -1.81
CA ILE A 28 5.52 0.06 -0.78
C ILE A 28 4.57 -1.02 -0.24
N ASN A 29 5.06 -2.25 -0.09
CA ASN A 29 4.31 -3.30 0.58
C ASN A 29 4.16 -2.96 2.07
N TYR A 30 2.94 -3.00 2.57
CA TYR A 30 2.61 -2.74 3.95
C TYR A 30 1.90 -3.96 4.54
N ASP A 31 2.46 -4.50 5.62
CA ASP A 31 1.82 -5.56 6.40
C ASP A 31 1.07 -4.93 7.57
N PHE A 32 -0.25 -5.10 7.58
CA PHE A 32 -1.10 -4.67 8.70
C PHE A 32 -1.10 -5.67 9.85
N ARG A 33 -0.50 -6.86 9.67
CA ARG A 33 -0.42 -7.88 10.71
C ARG A 33 0.57 -7.45 11.79
N THR A 34 0.34 -7.95 13.00
CA THR A 34 1.25 -7.74 14.13
C THR A 34 2.29 -8.86 14.23
N HIS A 35 2.04 -10.02 13.61
CA HIS A 35 2.97 -11.15 13.55
C HIS A 35 2.70 -12.07 12.35
N ARG A 36 3.58 -13.08 12.14
CA ARG A 36 3.51 -14.04 11.02
C ARG A 36 2.15 -14.72 10.85
N TRP A 37 1.47 -15.00 11.94
CA TRP A 37 0.20 -15.74 11.99
C TRP A 37 -1.06 -14.88 11.85
N GLY A 38 -0.93 -13.56 11.66
CA GLY A 38 -2.06 -12.66 11.57
C GLY A 38 -2.02 -11.54 12.60
N GLY A 39 -3.20 -11.19 13.11
CA GLY A 39 -3.40 -10.02 13.94
C GLY A 39 -3.62 -8.76 13.10
N CYS A 40 -3.96 -7.68 13.80
CA CYS A 40 -4.32 -6.40 13.21
C CYS A 40 -3.65 -5.31 14.02
N LYS A 41 -2.79 -4.51 13.38
CA LYS A 41 -2.27 -3.28 14.00
C LYS A 41 -3.45 -2.37 14.35
N ASP A 42 -3.37 -1.70 15.49
CA ASP A 42 -4.33 -0.68 15.85
C ASP A 42 -4.21 0.54 14.91
N SER A 43 -5.28 1.33 14.83
CA SER A 43 -5.38 2.47 13.91
C SER A 43 -4.32 3.54 14.17
N ASN A 44 -3.87 3.73 15.41
CA ASN A 44 -2.83 4.71 15.75
C ASN A 44 -1.45 4.24 15.30
N THR A 45 -1.16 2.94 15.40
CA THR A 45 0.06 2.36 14.82
C THR A 45 0.06 2.54 13.29
N ILE A 46 -1.04 2.23 12.60
CA ILE A 46 -1.14 2.42 11.14
C ILE A 46 -0.99 3.91 10.76
N ASP A 47 -1.61 4.84 11.50
CA ASP A 47 -1.49 6.28 11.21
C ASP A 47 -0.06 6.79 11.33
N LYS A 48 0.68 6.33 12.35
CA LYS A 48 2.10 6.65 12.54
C LYS A 48 2.96 6.11 11.41
N ASP A 49 2.77 4.84 11.04
CA ASP A 49 3.47 4.21 9.92
C ASP A 49 3.22 5.02 8.63
N PHE A 50 1.98 5.42 8.36
CA PHE A 50 1.63 6.15 7.14
C PHE A 50 2.08 7.61 7.14
N ASN A 51 2.23 8.23 8.31
CA ASN A 51 2.85 9.54 8.42
C ASN A 51 4.34 9.52 8.01
N ILE A 52 5.01 8.37 8.15
CA ILE A 52 6.37 8.15 7.65
C ILE A 52 6.33 7.83 6.15
N LEU A 53 5.51 6.84 5.75
CA LEU A 53 5.49 6.34 4.37
C LEU A 53 5.07 7.40 3.33
N LYS A 54 4.18 8.34 3.66
CA LYS A 54 3.74 9.41 2.73
C LYS A 54 4.89 10.27 2.18
N ASN A 55 6.01 10.33 2.90
CA ASN A 55 7.17 11.10 2.49
C ASN A 55 7.95 10.41 1.36
N VAL A 56 7.82 9.09 1.23
CA VAL A 56 8.64 8.28 0.30
C VAL A 56 7.81 7.51 -0.72
N THR A 57 6.48 7.47 -0.59
CA THR A 57 5.58 6.88 -1.58
C THR A 57 4.23 7.58 -1.59
N ASN A 58 3.49 7.39 -2.67
CA ASN A 58 2.08 7.78 -2.78
C ASN A 58 1.14 6.57 -2.65
N ASN A 59 1.68 5.35 -2.65
CA ASN A 59 0.88 4.13 -2.74
C ASN A 59 1.39 3.07 -1.77
N VAL A 60 0.47 2.31 -1.19
CA VAL A 60 0.80 1.13 -0.38
C VAL A 60 0.09 -0.10 -0.93
N ARG A 61 0.71 -1.27 -0.80
CA ARG A 61 0.10 -2.56 -1.16
C ARG A 61 -0.08 -3.41 0.08
N ILE A 62 -1.29 -3.93 0.29
CA ILE A 62 -1.56 -4.94 1.32
C ILE A 62 -1.84 -6.30 0.68
N TYR A 63 -1.48 -7.39 1.36
CA TYR A 63 -1.56 -8.74 0.79
C TYR A 63 -2.91 -9.43 0.99
N GLY A 64 -3.64 -9.04 2.03
CA GLY A 64 -4.95 -9.58 2.38
C GLY A 64 -5.99 -8.49 2.63
N THR A 65 -7.24 -8.91 2.71
CA THR A 65 -8.43 -8.13 2.98
C THR A 65 -9.20 -8.81 4.09
N ASP A 66 -8.80 -8.53 5.33
CA ASP A 66 -9.63 -8.75 6.52
C ASP A 66 -10.40 -7.45 6.79
N PHE A 67 -11.73 -7.52 6.98
CA PHE A 67 -12.60 -6.34 6.95
C PHE A 67 -12.10 -5.18 7.83
N GLU A 68 -11.89 -5.41 9.14
CA GLU A 68 -11.48 -4.33 10.06
C GLU A 68 -10.04 -3.84 9.81
N CYS A 69 -9.14 -4.73 9.39
CA CYS A 69 -7.75 -4.37 9.12
C CYS A 69 -7.60 -3.58 7.83
N ALA A 70 -8.19 -4.07 6.75
CA ALA A 70 -8.20 -3.38 5.46
C ALA A 70 -8.93 -2.05 5.57
N LYS A 71 -10.06 -1.98 6.29
CA LYS A 71 -10.76 -0.73 6.59
C LYS A 71 -9.83 0.28 7.27
N SER A 72 -9.16 -0.12 8.34
CA SER A 72 -8.25 0.75 9.09
C SER A 72 -7.09 1.26 8.23
N VAL A 73 -6.55 0.40 7.36
CA VAL A 73 -5.53 0.76 6.37
C VAL A 73 -6.05 1.78 5.37
N ILE A 74 -7.21 1.54 4.75
CA ILE A 74 -7.75 2.44 3.72
C ILE A 74 -8.11 3.81 4.31
N GLU A 75 -8.68 3.84 5.51
CA GLU A 75 -8.97 5.09 6.23
C GLU A 75 -7.69 5.88 6.54
N ALA A 76 -6.65 5.21 7.05
CA ALA A 76 -5.38 5.86 7.33
C ALA A 76 -4.70 6.33 6.04
N ALA A 77 -4.74 5.54 4.96
CA ALA A 77 -4.16 5.90 3.67
C ALA A 77 -4.81 7.19 3.14
N GLY A 78 -6.15 7.22 3.09
CA GLY A 78 -6.91 8.37 2.64
C GLY A 78 -6.59 9.65 3.43
N LYS A 79 -6.48 9.55 4.77
CA LYS A 79 -6.08 10.69 5.62
C LYS A 79 -4.68 11.25 5.31
N LYS A 80 -3.78 10.45 4.71
CA LYS A 80 -2.43 10.87 4.35
C LYS A 80 -2.24 11.11 2.86
N GLY A 81 -3.31 11.05 2.05
CA GLY A 81 -3.24 11.17 0.59
C GLY A 81 -2.55 9.98 -0.09
N LEU A 82 -2.47 8.84 0.58
CA LEU A 82 -1.97 7.59 0.02
C LEU A 82 -3.11 6.81 -0.65
N LYS A 83 -2.78 6.05 -1.68
CA LYS A 83 -3.70 5.08 -2.32
C LYS A 83 -3.31 3.65 -1.98
N VAL A 84 -4.28 2.73 -2.04
CA VAL A 84 -4.09 1.33 -1.67
C VAL A 84 -4.22 0.42 -2.88
N TRP A 85 -3.23 -0.45 -3.08
CA TRP A 85 -3.37 -1.67 -3.87
C TRP A 85 -3.83 -2.79 -2.93
N LEU A 86 -5.06 -3.27 -3.15
CA LEU A 86 -5.71 -4.21 -2.23
C LEU A 86 -5.42 -5.66 -2.64
N GLY A 87 -5.03 -6.51 -1.69
CA GLY A 87 -4.78 -7.93 -1.93
C GLY A 87 -5.90 -8.79 -1.37
N LEU A 88 -6.27 -9.84 -2.09
CA LEU A 88 -7.08 -10.94 -1.57
C LEU A 88 -6.17 -12.14 -1.35
N TRP A 89 -5.88 -12.48 -0.09
CA TRP A 89 -5.02 -13.63 0.19
C TRP A 89 -5.77 -14.93 -0.10
N SER A 90 -5.17 -15.83 -0.86
CA SER A 90 -5.73 -17.15 -1.11
C SER A 90 -4.63 -18.16 -1.25
N GLU A 91 -5.00 -19.43 -1.16
CA GLU A 91 -4.11 -20.57 -1.31
C GLU A 91 -4.78 -21.60 -2.23
N VAL A 92 -4.04 -22.62 -2.66
CA VAL A 92 -4.67 -23.82 -3.19
C VAL A 92 -5.03 -24.72 -2.01
N GLY A 93 -6.32 -24.97 -1.83
CA GLY A 93 -6.83 -25.74 -0.68
C GLY A 93 -6.33 -27.17 -0.63
N THR A 94 -5.89 -27.61 0.56
CA THR A 94 -5.51 -29.00 0.87
C THR A 94 -6.01 -29.37 2.26
N ASP A 95 -5.81 -30.63 2.69
CA ASP A 95 -6.11 -31.07 4.06
C ASP A 95 -5.34 -30.29 5.15
N LYS A 96 -4.25 -29.59 4.78
CA LYS A 96 -3.38 -28.84 5.70
C LYS A 96 -3.47 -27.32 5.51
N VAL A 97 -4.00 -26.86 4.38
CA VAL A 97 -4.00 -25.45 3.99
C VAL A 97 -5.39 -25.06 3.57
N LEU A 98 -5.99 -24.11 4.30
CA LEU A 98 -7.28 -23.55 3.96
C LEU A 98 -7.13 -22.51 2.84
N ASP A 99 -7.88 -22.66 1.75
CA ASP A 99 -8.09 -21.55 0.81
C ASP A 99 -9.02 -20.51 1.41
N THR A 100 -8.50 -19.29 1.62
CA THR A 100 -9.23 -18.18 2.21
C THR A 100 -9.91 -17.27 1.20
N PHE A 101 -9.92 -17.60 -0.10
CA PHE A 101 -10.49 -16.73 -1.14
C PHE A 101 -11.93 -16.30 -0.84
N SER A 102 -12.79 -17.23 -0.43
CA SER A 102 -14.20 -16.94 -0.13
C SER A 102 -14.36 -15.92 1.02
N LEU A 103 -13.57 -16.06 2.08
CA LEU A 103 -13.57 -15.15 3.23
C LEU A 103 -13.09 -13.74 2.82
N GLN A 104 -12.03 -13.68 2.05
CA GLN A 104 -11.39 -12.43 1.63
C GLN A 104 -12.25 -11.68 0.60
N ASN A 105 -12.87 -12.41 -0.32
CA ASN A 105 -13.84 -11.86 -1.26
C ASN A 105 -15.10 -11.35 -0.54
N GLN A 106 -15.56 -12.04 0.50
CA GLN A 106 -16.67 -11.54 1.31
C GLN A 106 -16.30 -10.25 2.05
N ALA A 107 -15.11 -10.17 2.64
CA ALA A 107 -14.63 -8.93 3.27
C ALA A 107 -14.53 -7.77 2.27
N LEU A 108 -14.09 -8.01 1.04
CA LEU A 108 -14.12 -7.01 -0.04
C LEU A 108 -15.55 -6.54 -0.34
N LYS A 109 -16.50 -7.46 -0.51
CA LYS A 109 -17.92 -7.12 -0.72
C LYS A 109 -18.49 -6.30 0.42
N ASP A 110 -18.14 -6.64 1.65
CA ASP A 110 -18.53 -5.91 2.84
C ASP A 110 -17.92 -4.50 2.85
N LEU A 111 -16.65 -4.33 2.50
CA LEU A 111 -16.02 -3.01 2.36
C LEU A 111 -16.73 -2.15 1.31
N VAL A 112 -17.09 -2.75 0.17
CA VAL A 112 -17.82 -2.06 -0.90
C VAL A 112 -19.25 -1.68 -0.49
N SER A 113 -19.97 -2.56 0.20
CA SER A 113 -21.40 -2.37 0.48
C SER A 113 -21.69 -1.63 1.79
N ARG A 114 -20.81 -1.75 2.78
CA ARG A 114 -21.01 -1.20 4.13
C ARG A 114 -20.21 0.08 4.40
N THR A 115 -19.34 0.48 3.47
CA THR A 115 -18.50 1.68 3.58
C THR A 115 -18.46 2.44 2.25
N ASN A 116 -17.93 3.66 2.25
CA ASN A 116 -17.64 4.45 1.05
C ASN A 116 -16.14 4.49 0.71
N LEU A 117 -15.35 3.60 1.32
CA LEU A 117 -13.89 3.63 1.25
C LEU A 117 -13.33 3.08 -0.07
N ILE A 118 -14.08 2.19 -0.73
CA ILE A 118 -13.67 1.57 -2.00
C ILE A 118 -14.20 2.41 -3.16
N ASN A 119 -13.31 3.12 -3.84
CA ASN A 119 -13.60 3.91 -5.04
C ASN A 119 -12.32 4.08 -5.90
N ASN A 120 -12.48 4.66 -7.09
CA ASN A 120 -11.38 4.83 -8.06
C ASN A 120 -10.33 5.86 -7.63
N ASP A 121 -10.62 6.69 -6.62
CA ASP A 121 -9.67 7.68 -6.12
C ASP A 121 -8.67 7.05 -5.13
N ASN A 122 -9.18 6.15 -4.28
CA ASN A 122 -8.43 5.59 -3.15
C ASN A 122 -7.82 4.21 -3.42
N ILE A 123 -8.38 3.44 -4.37
CA ILE A 123 -7.93 2.08 -4.70
C ILE A 123 -7.28 2.05 -6.09
N LEU A 124 -6.04 1.57 -6.16
CA LEU A 124 -5.27 1.50 -7.41
C LEU A 124 -5.59 0.26 -8.24
N GLY A 125 -5.95 -0.81 -7.56
CA GLY A 125 -6.12 -2.13 -8.13
C GLY A 125 -6.35 -3.16 -7.05
N ILE A 126 -6.83 -4.33 -7.49
CA ILE A 126 -7.06 -5.48 -6.65
C ILE A 126 -6.20 -6.61 -7.19
N GLN A 127 -5.33 -7.15 -6.36
CA GLN A 127 -4.60 -8.37 -6.64
C GLN A 127 -5.33 -9.57 -6.03
N VAL A 128 -5.64 -10.55 -6.87
CA VAL A 128 -6.26 -11.80 -6.43
C VAL A 128 -5.16 -12.84 -6.25
N SER A 129 -4.90 -13.20 -5.00
CA SER A 129 -3.80 -14.04 -4.57
C SER A 129 -2.41 -13.45 -4.78
N SER A 130 -1.44 -13.98 -4.06
CA SER A 130 -0.01 -13.77 -4.32
C SER A 130 0.61 -15.14 -4.27
N GLU A 131 1.19 -15.63 -5.37
CA GLU A 131 1.97 -16.89 -5.41
C GLU A 131 1.25 -18.17 -4.92
N ALA A 132 -0.09 -18.23 -4.88
CA ALA A 132 -0.79 -19.44 -4.40
C ALA A 132 -0.39 -20.71 -5.14
N LEU A 133 -0.24 -20.66 -6.46
CA LEU A 133 0.19 -21.80 -7.27
C LEU A 133 1.66 -22.19 -7.04
N TYR A 134 2.50 -21.24 -6.62
CA TYR A 134 3.90 -21.50 -6.31
C TYR A 134 4.07 -22.14 -4.91
N ARG A 135 3.17 -21.82 -3.98
CA ARG A 135 3.17 -22.37 -2.61
C ARG A 135 2.47 -23.73 -2.49
N TYR A 136 1.72 -24.14 -3.51
CA TYR A 136 1.07 -25.46 -3.60
C TYR A 136 2.07 -26.54 -4.00
#